data_AF-A0AAW6WHN4-F1
#
_entry.id   AF-A0AAW6WHN4-F1
#
_cell.length_a   1.000
_cell.length_b   1.000
_cell.length_c   1.000
_cell.angle_alpha   90.00
_cell.angle_beta   90.00
_cell.angle_gamma   90.00
#
_symmetry.space_group_name_H-M   'P 1'
#
loop_
_entity.id
_entity.type
_entity.pdbx_description
1 polymer ?
#
loop_
_entity_poly.entity_id
_entity_poly.type
_entity_poly.pdbx_seq_one_letter_code
_entity_poly.pdbx_strand_id
1 'polypeptide(L)'
;MPDVIRLTLVTECPEEALARTLQCATTNAPSWVRVISDPQDILNIPNGSKCIAVWFSSRKRMSQAELAWRERRLMDGIIGLADDDWQKLEAWISRRRISAAEDIPEKIADIPQTITPKPEIRNLVQSQRWI
;
A
#
# COMPACT_ATOMS: atom_id res chain seq x y z
N MET A 1 18.98 19.52 8.66
CA MET A 1 18.80 18.07 8.48
C MET A 1 17.33 17.73 8.71
N PRO A 2 16.45 17.64 7.70
CA PRO A 2 15.05 17.35 7.95
C PRO A 2 14.79 15.87 7.72
N ASP A 3 15.28 15.01 8.61
CA ASP A 3 14.97 13.58 8.50
C ASP A 3 14.83 12.97 9.89
N VAL A 4 13.62 13.06 10.45
CA VAL A 4 13.14 12.07 11.41
C VAL A 4 11.60 11.99 11.34
N ILE A 5 11.03 11.42 10.28
CA ILE A 5 9.65 10.91 10.40
C ILE A 5 9.75 9.51 10.98
N ARG A 6 9.55 9.32 12.28
CA ARG A 6 9.47 7.98 12.89
C ARG A 6 8.02 7.57 13.00
N LEU A 7 7.50 7.01 11.91
CA LEU A 7 6.11 6.58 11.76
C LEU A 7 6.01 5.06 11.93
N THR A 8 5.05 4.61 12.72
CA THR A 8 4.66 3.20 12.82
C THR A 8 3.29 3.00 12.17
N LEU A 9 3.26 2.25 11.07
CA LEU A 9 2.03 1.89 10.36
C LEU A 9 1.57 0.52 10.86
N VAL A 10 0.38 0.46 11.44
CA VAL A 10 -0.21 -0.75 11.97
C VAL A 10 -1.32 -1.24 11.04
N THR A 11 -1.24 -2.49 10.61
CA THR A 11 -2.12 -3.05 9.56
C THR A 11 -2.08 -4.57 9.57
N GLU A 12 -3.11 -5.23 9.07
CA GLU A 12 -3.06 -6.67 8.75
C GLU A 12 -2.44 -6.96 7.38
N CYS A 13 -2.37 -5.94 6.52
CA CYS A 13 -1.94 -6.00 5.13
C CYS A 13 -0.83 -4.96 4.88
N PRO A 14 0.45 -5.30 5.09
CA PRO A 14 1.57 -4.36 4.97
C PRO A 14 1.72 -3.72 3.58
N GLU A 15 1.54 -4.52 2.52
CA GLU A 15 1.69 -4.07 1.13
C GLU A 15 0.63 -3.03 0.76
N GLU A 16 -0.64 -3.34 0.99
CA GLU A 16 -1.74 -2.41 0.70
C GLU A 16 -1.66 -1.15 1.57
N ALA A 17 -1.23 -1.27 2.83
CA ALA A 17 -1.10 -0.13 3.73
C ALA A 17 -0.03 0.86 3.24
N LEU A 18 1.12 0.35 2.80
CA LEU A 18 2.19 1.17 2.22
C LEU A 18 1.75 1.80 0.89
N ALA A 19 1.09 1.03 0.02
CA ALA A 19 0.57 1.54 -1.23
C ALA A 19 -0.45 2.66 -1.00
N ARG A 20 -1.35 2.52 -0.02
CA ARG A 20 -2.40 3.49 0.26
C ARG A 20 -1.92 4.73 1.02
N THR A 21 -0.95 4.55 1.92
CA THR A 21 -0.49 5.64 2.81
C THR A 21 0.70 6.39 2.25
N LEU A 22 1.64 5.69 1.61
CA LEU A 22 2.92 6.25 1.14
C LEU A 22 3.08 6.16 -0.39
N GLN A 23 2.15 5.53 -1.10
CA GLN A 23 2.21 5.32 -2.55
C GLN A 23 3.50 4.61 -2.98
N CYS A 24 3.96 3.64 -2.17
CA CYS A 24 5.17 2.87 -2.45
C CYS A 24 4.98 1.37 -2.20
N ALA A 25 5.77 0.56 -2.91
CA ALA A 25 5.92 -0.86 -2.62
C ALA A 25 6.74 -1.10 -1.34
N THR A 26 6.64 -2.30 -0.76
CA THR A 26 7.41 -2.73 0.43
C THR A 26 8.92 -2.64 0.23
N THR A 27 9.42 -2.99 -0.95
CA THR A 27 10.84 -2.89 -1.33
C THR A 27 11.37 -1.46 -1.34
N ASN A 28 10.45 -0.50 -1.43
CA ASN A 28 10.71 0.92 -1.61
C ASN A 28 10.22 1.74 -0.41
N ALA A 29 9.89 1.06 0.69
CA ALA A 29 9.46 1.68 1.93
C ALA A 29 10.61 2.51 2.52
N PRO A 30 10.36 3.75 2.93
CA PRO A 30 11.38 4.57 3.57
C PRO A 30 11.82 3.95 4.90
N SER A 31 13.11 4.01 5.20
CA SER A 31 13.72 3.44 6.41
C SER A 31 13.20 4.04 7.72
N TRP A 32 12.55 5.19 7.65
CA TRP A 32 11.96 5.90 8.78
C TRP A 32 10.52 5.45 9.09
N VAL A 33 9.91 4.64 8.22
CA VAL A 33 8.62 3.96 8.48
C VAL A 33 8.86 2.53 8.94
N ARG A 34 8.16 2.14 10.00
CA ARG A 34 8.02 0.75 10.40
C ARG A 34 6.59 0.29 10.15
N VAL A 35 6.40 -0.81 9.44
CA VAL A 35 5.09 -1.44 9.28
C VAL A 35 5.02 -2.64 10.20
N ILE A 36 3.95 -2.75 10.99
CA ILE A 36 3.75 -3.82 11.97
C ILE A 36 2.39 -4.46 11.72
N SER A 37 2.39 -5.78 11.58
CA SER A 37 1.20 -6.61 11.42
C SER A 37 1.07 -7.72 12.46
N ASP A 38 2.16 -8.06 13.15
CA ASP A 38 2.14 -9.08 14.19
C ASP A 38 1.47 -8.56 15.48
N PRO A 39 0.47 -9.27 16.04
CA PRO A 39 -0.21 -8.86 17.27
C PRO A 39 0.72 -8.63 18.47
N GLN A 40 1.77 -9.43 18.64
CA GLN A 40 2.70 -9.30 19.76
C GLN A 40 3.55 -8.05 19.60
N ASP A 41 4.03 -7.77 18.40
CA ASP A 41 4.76 -6.53 18.11
C ASP A 41 3.88 -5.29 18.32
N ILE A 42 2.59 -5.39 17.97
CA ILE A 42 1.61 -4.30 18.17
C ILE A 42 1.43 -3.99 19.66
N LEU A 43 1.30 -5.01 20.50
CA LEU A 43 1.17 -4.82 21.95
C LEU A 43 2.46 -4.24 22.58
N ASN A 44 3.62 -4.49 21.96
CA ASN A 44 4.91 -3.99 22.42
C ASN A 44 5.32 -2.64 21.82
N ILE A 45 4.42 -1.95 21.08
CA ILE A 45 4.72 -0.61 20.55
C ILE A 45 5.07 0.32 21.72
N PRO A 46 6.23 1.00 21.71
CA PRO A 46 6.66 1.82 22.83
C PRO A 46 5.84 3.11 22.91
N ASN A 47 5.68 3.62 24.13
CA ASN A 47 5.04 4.92 24.35
C ASN A 47 5.81 6.04 23.65
N GLY A 48 5.08 7.05 23.18
CA GLY A 48 5.61 8.15 22.38
C GLY A 48 5.74 7.83 20.88
N SER A 49 5.41 6.61 20.45
CA SER A 49 5.43 6.26 19.03
C SER A 49 4.33 6.97 18.26
N LYS A 50 4.67 7.57 17.12
CA LYS A 50 3.70 8.13 16.17
C LYS A 50 3.12 7.00 15.33
N CYS A 51 1.81 6.81 15.37
CA CYS A 51 1.18 5.68 14.73
C CYS A 51 0.02 6.06 13.81
N ILE A 52 -0.10 5.33 12.70
CA ILE A 52 -1.29 5.27 11.85
C ILE A 52 -1.77 3.82 11.84
N ALA A 53 -3.06 3.60 12.02
CA ALA A 53 -3.66 2.28 11.83
C ALA A 53 -4.53 2.29 10.57
N VAL A 54 -4.28 1.35 9.67
CA VAL A 54 -5.03 1.17 8.43
C VAL A 54 -5.48 -0.28 8.35
N TRP A 55 -6.76 -0.49 8.10
CA TRP A 55 -7.37 -1.82 8.08
C TRP A 55 -8.00 -2.09 6.73
N PHE A 56 -7.85 -3.33 6.26
CA PHE A 56 -8.43 -3.82 5.01
C PHE A 56 -9.44 -4.94 5.24
N SER A 57 -9.49 -5.47 6.46
CA SER A 57 -10.50 -6.40 6.92
C SER A 57 -11.85 -5.70 7.18
N SER A 58 -12.92 -6.49 7.10
CA SER A 58 -14.27 -5.98 7.34
C SER A 58 -14.57 -5.90 8.83
N ARG A 59 -15.45 -4.98 9.26
CA ARG A 59 -15.88 -4.88 10.67
C ARG A 59 -16.50 -6.17 11.24
N LYS A 60 -17.00 -7.07 10.38
CA LYS A 60 -17.58 -8.37 10.81
C LYS A 60 -16.51 -9.44 11.05
N ARG A 61 -15.30 -9.23 10.55
CA ARG A 61 -14.17 -10.17 10.63
C ARG A 61 -12.90 -9.36 10.84
N MET A 62 -12.75 -8.80 12.05
CA MET A 62 -11.55 -8.06 12.43
C MET A 62 -10.34 -9.01 12.46
N SER A 63 -9.21 -8.53 11.97
CA SER A 63 -7.94 -9.25 12.07
C SER A 63 -7.44 -9.28 13.52
N GLN A 64 -6.55 -10.22 13.84
CA GLN A 64 -5.90 -10.23 15.15
C GLN A 64 -5.04 -8.98 15.37
N ALA A 65 -4.46 -8.41 14.30
CA ALA A 65 -3.74 -7.15 14.35
C ALA A 65 -4.63 -5.97 14.79
N GLU A 66 -5.86 -5.90 14.27
CA GLU A 66 -6.83 -4.86 14.67
C GLU A 66 -7.25 -5.00 16.14
N LEU A 67 -7.48 -6.24 16.59
CA LEU A 67 -7.81 -6.51 17.99
C LEU A 67 -6.67 -6.10 18.92
N ALA A 68 -5.44 -6.53 18.62
CA ALA A 68 -4.25 -6.14 19.38
C ALA A 68 -4.03 -4.61 19.37
N TRP A 69 -4.31 -3.93 18.27
CA TRP A 69 -4.21 -2.47 18.20
C TRP A 69 -5.22 -1.77 19.11
N ARG A 70 -6.45 -2.28 19.17
CA ARG A 70 -7.49 -1.74 20.06
C ARG A 70 -7.06 -1.89 21.51
N GLU A 71 -6.58 -3.06 21.89
CA GLU A 71 -6.03 -3.33 23.22
C GLU A 71 -4.85 -2.41 23.53
N ARG A 72 -3.90 -2.29 22.61
CA ARG A 72 -2.73 -1.41 22.78
C ARG A 72 -3.14 0.04 23.00
N ARG A 73 -4.15 0.55 22.30
CA ARG A 73 -4.65 1.92 22.50
C ARG A 73 -5.29 2.14 23.86
N LEU A 74 -5.86 1.12 24.49
CA LEU A 74 -6.38 1.22 25.86
C LEU A 74 -5.27 1.40 26.91
N MET A 75 -4.03 1.02 26.59
CA MET A 75 -2.86 1.22 27.47
C MET A 75 -2.31 2.66 27.44
N ASP A 76 -2.89 3.53 26.59
CA ASP A 76 -2.47 4.92 26.38
C ASP A 76 -0.99 5.07 25.91
N GLY A 77 -0.54 6.30 25.69
CA GLY A 77 0.86 6.61 25.34
C GLY A 77 1.20 6.48 23.86
N ILE A 78 0.24 6.17 22.99
CA ILE A 78 0.41 6.24 21.53
C ILE A 78 0.12 7.67 21.06
N ILE A 79 0.96 8.18 20.17
CA ILE A 79 0.82 9.52 19.60
C ILE A 79 0.18 9.40 18.20
N GLY A 80 -0.96 10.07 17.99
CA GLY A 80 -1.51 10.28 16.65
C GLY A 80 -0.67 11.31 15.87
N LEU A 81 -0.72 11.27 14.53
CA LEU A 81 -0.02 12.28 13.74
C LEU A 81 -0.71 13.65 13.90
N ALA A 82 0.09 14.66 14.21
CA ALA A 82 -0.34 16.05 14.17
C ALA A 82 -0.38 16.56 12.73
N ASP A 83 -1.04 17.69 12.49
CA ASP A 83 -1.17 18.29 11.16
C ASP A 83 0.19 18.58 10.50
N ASP A 84 1.18 19.01 11.28
CA ASP A 84 2.55 19.22 10.79
C ASP A 84 3.22 17.92 10.31
N ASP A 85 2.91 16.78 10.94
CA ASP A 85 3.42 15.48 10.51
C ASP A 85 2.74 15.03 9.21
N TRP A 86 1.43 15.28 9.09
CA TRP A 86 0.69 15.03 7.85
C TRP A 86 1.21 15.86 6.68
N GLN A 87 1.47 17.16 6.88
CA GLN A 87 2.04 18.03 5.84
C GLN A 87 3.42 17.55 5.40
N LYS A 88 4.27 17.14 6.35
CA LYS A 88 5.60 16.57 6.03
C LYS A 88 5.49 15.27 5.24
N LEU A 89 4.53 14.42 5.61
CA LEU A 89 4.25 13.17 4.91
C LEU A 89 3.80 13.43 3.46
N GLU A 90 2.85 14.35 3.27
CA GLU A 90 2.35 14.73 1.94
C GLU A 90 3.43 15.39 1.07
N ALA A 91 4.26 16.26 1.65
CA ALA A 91 5.39 16.87 0.96
C ALA A 91 6.45 15.83 0.56
N TRP A 92 6.64 14.77 1.36
CA TRP A 92 7.50 13.65 0.99
C TRP A 92 6.92 12.84 -0.19
N ILE A 93 5.63 12.49 -0.12
CA ILE A 93 4.94 11.75 -1.20
C ILE A 93 4.99 12.54 -2.51
N SER A 94 4.70 13.85 -2.45
CA SER A 94 4.66 14.73 -3.62
C SER A 94 6.01 14.85 -4.32
N ARG A 95 7.10 15.02 -3.56
CA ARG A 95 8.46 15.07 -4.12
C ARG A 95 8.81 13.79 -4.86
N ARG A 96 8.46 12.63 -4.30
CA ARG A 96 8.72 11.33 -4.93
C ARG A 96 7.96 11.16 -6.24
N ARG A 97 6.72 11.65 -6.31
CA ARG A 97 5.90 11.60 -7.53
C ARG A 97 6.51 12.44 -8.67
N ILE A 98 7.09 13.59 -8.34
CA ILE A 98 7.76 14.45 -9.33
C ILE A 98 9.01 13.74 -9.86
N SER A 99 9.87 13.23 -8.98
CA SER A 99 11.09 12.51 -9.41
C SER A 99 10.79 11.25 -10.23
N ALA A 100 9.72 10.51 -9.90
CA ALA A 100 9.31 9.34 -10.70
C ALA A 100 8.77 9.71 -12.08
N ALA A 101 8.25 10.93 -12.27
CA ALA A 101 7.81 11.42 -13.57
C ALA A 101 8.98 11.91 -14.44
N GLU A 102 10.03 12.45 -13.82
CA GLU A 102 11.26 12.89 -14.50
C GLU A 102 12.16 11.71 -14.94
N ASP A 103 12.08 10.57 -14.25
CA ASP A 103 12.83 9.34 -14.56
C ASP A 103 12.13 8.44 -15.61
N ILE A 104 11.13 8.96 -16.34
CA ILE A 104 10.60 8.29 -17.53
C ILE A 104 11.44 8.77 -18.71
N PRO A 105 12.48 8.04 -19.16
CA PRO A 105 13.10 8.36 -20.43
C PRO A 105 12.02 8.23 -21.51
N GLU A 106 11.77 9.33 -22.23
CA GLU A 106 11.06 9.33 -23.51
C GLU A 106 11.81 8.42 -24.49
N LYS A 107 11.58 7.11 -24.37
CA LYS A 107 11.99 6.10 -25.34
C LYS A 107 10.79 5.26 -25.74
N ILE A 108 9.70 5.94 -26.06
CA ILE A 108 8.55 5.37 -26.77
C ILE A 108 8.58 5.95 -28.19
N ALA A 109 9.60 5.59 -28.95
CA ALA A 109 9.67 5.86 -30.38
C ALA A 109 10.34 4.67 -31.07
N ASP A 110 9.84 3.44 -30.85
CA ASP A 110 9.97 2.31 -31.78
C ASP A 110 9.25 1.06 -31.24
N ILE A 111 7.91 1.09 -31.17
CA ILE A 111 7.14 -0.16 -31.07
C ILE A 111 6.39 -0.31 -32.40
N PRO A 112 6.79 -1.26 -33.27
CA PRO A 112 6.01 -1.57 -34.46
C PRO A 112 4.61 -2.01 -34.03
N GLN A 113 3.58 -1.37 -34.56
CA GLN A 113 2.19 -1.74 -34.29
C GLN A 113 1.94 -3.18 -34.72
N THR A 114 1.71 -4.07 -33.75
CA THR A 114 1.30 -5.45 -34.01
C THR A 114 -0.10 -5.43 -34.63
N ILE A 115 -0.17 -5.73 -35.92
CA ILE A 115 -1.42 -5.90 -36.67
C ILE A 115 -2.19 -7.05 -36.01
N THR A 116 -3.35 -6.77 -35.43
CA THR A 116 -4.28 -7.82 -34.98
C THR A 116 -5.07 -8.33 -36.19
N PRO A 117 -4.88 -9.60 -36.62
CA PRO A 117 -5.74 -10.14 -37.67
C PRO A 117 -7.15 -10.40 -37.09
N LYS A 118 -8.16 -9.90 -37.81
CA LYS A 118 -9.59 -10.16 -37.57
C LYS A 118 -9.83 -11.68 -37.47
N PRO A 119 -10.52 -12.20 -36.45
CA PRO A 119 -10.92 -13.60 -36.46
C PRO A 119 -12.02 -13.81 -37.51
N GLU A 120 -11.68 -14.51 -38.59
CA GLU A 120 -12.69 -15.09 -39.50
C GLU A 120 -13.43 -16.20 -38.75
N ILE A 121 -14.71 -15.97 -38.48
CA ILE A 121 -15.61 -16.97 -37.91
C ILE A 121 -15.82 -18.05 -38.98
N ARG A 122 -15.07 -19.15 -38.89
CA ARG A 122 -15.34 -20.34 -39.69
C ARG A 122 -16.67 -20.95 -39.25
N ASN A 123 -17.64 -20.94 -40.17
CA ASN A 123 -18.89 -21.68 -40.09
C ASN A 123 -18.61 -23.16 -39.78
N LEU A 124 -18.72 -23.55 -38.51
CA LEU A 124 -18.77 -24.96 -38.11
C LEU A 124 -20.18 -25.47 -38.36
N VAL A 125 -20.35 -26.22 -39.44
CA VAL A 125 -21.55 -27.01 -39.71
C VAL A 125 -21.70 -28.03 -38.59
N GLN A 126 -22.62 -27.77 -37.66
CA GLN A 126 -23.06 -28.74 -36.66
C GLN A 126 -23.96 -29.76 -37.34
N SER A 127 -23.39 -30.86 -37.81
CA SER A 127 -24.17 -32.07 -38.09
C SER A 127 -23.55 -33.24 -37.34
N GLN A 128 -24.07 -33.53 -36.15
CA GLN A 128 -23.98 -34.87 -35.58
C GLN A 128 -25.40 -35.41 -35.45
N ARG A 129 -25.67 -36.43 -36.26
CA ARG A 129 -26.91 -37.19 -36.36
C ARG A 129 -26.79 -38.33 -35.37
N TRP A 130 -27.73 -38.44 -34.44
CA TRP A 130 -27.78 -39.54 -33.48
C TRP A 130 -28.28 -40.81 -34.19
N ILE A 131 -27.59 -41.94 -34.00
CA ILE A 131 -28.06 -43.30 -34.30
C ILE A 131 -28.29 -43.99 -32.97
#